data_AF-A0A0M8SQ53-F1
#
_entry.id   AF-A0A0M8SQ53-F1
#
_cell.length_a   1.000
_cell.length_b   1.000
_cell.length_c   1.000
_cell.angle_alpha   90.00
_cell.angle_beta   90.00
_cell.angle_gamma   90.00
#
_symmetry.space_group_name_H-M   'P 1'
#
loop_
_entity.id
_entity.type
_entity.pdbx_description
1 polymer ?
#
loop_
_entity_poly.entity_id
_entity_poly.type
_entity_poly.pdbx_seq_one_letter_code
_entity_poly.pdbx_strand_id
1 'polypeptide(L)'
;MTGDGVPVTVACRVLKPARQPYYRWLERPVTGAEFEQATRANALSDAHREDPEFGYRFLADEARSAGSGMADRTAWRICRDNNWWSVFGKKRGSIKKAGPPVHDGLV
;
A
#
# COMPACT_ATOMS: atom_id res chain seq x y z
N MET A 1 -30.94 -9.53 10.03
CA MET A 1 -30.75 -8.37 9.12
C MET A 1 -29.28 -7.98 9.23
N THR A 2 -28.64 -7.44 8.19
CA THR A 2 -27.29 -6.87 8.31
C THR A 2 -27.32 -5.49 8.98
N GLY A 3 -26.15 -4.95 9.36
CA GLY A 3 -26.04 -3.61 9.97
C GLY A 3 -26.62 -2.49 9.11
N ASP A 4 -26.64 -2.66 7.79
CA ASP A 4 -27.17 -1.70 6.81
C ASP A 4 -28.67 -1.88 6.52
N GLY A 5 -29.39 -2.71 7.30
CA GLY A 5 -30.82 -2.97 7.12
C GLY A 5 -31.18 -3.92 5.97
N VAL A 6 -30.20 -4.47 5.25
CA VAL A 6 -30.43 -5.41 4.14
C VAL A 6 -30.69 -6.83 4.66
N PRO A 7 -31.70 -7.55 4.13
CA PRO A 7 -31.88 -8.96 4.45
C PRO A 7 -30.72 -9.81 3.91
N VAL A 8 -30.17 -10.70 4.74
CA VAL A 8 -29.08 -11.62 4.37
C VAL A 8 -29.44 -12.46 3.15
N THR A 9 -30.71 -12.84 2.99
CA THR A 9 -31.21 -13.57 1.81
C THR A 9 -31.04 -12.78 0.52
N VAL A 10 -31.26 -11.46 0.55
CA VAL A 10 -31.08 -10.56 -0.60
C VAL A 10 -29.59 -10.42 -0.89
N ALA A 11 -28.77 -10.18 0.14
CA ALA A 11 -27.31 -10.06 -0.01
C ALA A 11 -26.69 -11.34 -0.60
N CYS A 12 -27.04 -12.52 -0.06
CA CYS A 12 -26.57 -13.80 -0.57
C CYS A 12 -27.04 -14.08 -2.00
N ARG A 13 -28.23 -13.62 -2.40
CA ARG A 13 -28.73 -13.78 -3.79
C ARG A 13 -27.96 -12.91 -4.78
N VAL A 14 -27.64 -11.67 -4.40
CA VAL A 14 -26.95 -10.70 -5.27
C VAL A 14 -25.46 -11.02 -5.37
N LEU A 15 -24.79 -11.18 -4.23
CA LEU A 15 -23.35 -11.41 -4.14
C LEU A 15 -22.97 -12.87 -4.43
N LYS A 16 -23.95 -13.78 -4.39
CA LYS A 16 -23.81 -15.24 -4.55
C LYS A 16 -22.87 -15.98 -3.56
N PRO A 17 -22.62 -15.51 -2.30
CA PRO A 17 -21.93 -16.33 -1.31
C PRO A 17 -22.87 -17.37 -0.69
N ALA A 18 -22.30 -18.46 -0.17
CA ALA A 18 -23.01 -19.33 0.76
C ALA A 18 -23.31 -18.59 2.07
N ARG A 19 -24.38 -19.00 2.76
CA ARG A 19 -24.91 -18.29 3.94
C ARG A 19 -23.94 -18.32 5.14
N GLN A 20 -23.28 -19.46 5.37
CA GLN A 20 -22.30 -19.63 6.47
C GLN A 20 -21.06 -18.72 6.34
N PRO A 21 -20.32 -18.69 5.21
CA PRO A 21 -19.18 -17.79 5.08
C PRO A 21 -19.61 -16.31 5.12
N TYR A 22 -20.82 -16.00 4.65
CA TYR A 22 -21.35 -14.63 4.75
C TYR A 22 -21.56 -14.19 6.20
N TYR A 23 -22.13 -15.04 7.07
CA TYR A 23 -22.25 -14.71 8.49
C TYR A 23 -20.89 -14.58 9.19
N ARG A 24 -19.94 -15.47 8.90
CA ARG A 24 -18.57 -15.37 9.42
C ARG A 24 -17.90 -14.06 9.02
N TRP A 25 -18.09 -13.64 7.77
CA TRP A 25 -17.62 -12.35 7.29
C TRP A 25 -18.35 -11.19 7.99
N LEU A 26 -19.66 -11.29 8.22
CA LEU A 26 -20.43 -10.26 8.91
C LEU A 26 -19.94 -10.02 10.36
N GLU A 27 -19.52 -11.08 11.04
CA GLU A 27 -18.97 -10.98 12.41
C GLU A 27 -17.62 -10.26 12.45
N ARG A 28 -16.78 -10.44 11.42
CA ARG A 28 -15.45 -9.82 11.36
C ARG A 28 -15.03 -9.52 9.92
N PRO A 29 -15.62 -8.47 9.31
CA PRO A 29 -15.44 -8.19 7.89
C PRO A 29 -14.05 -7.66 7.56
N VAL A 30 -13.41 -7.02 8.54
CA VAL A 30 -12.02 -6.56 8.47
C VAL A 30 -11.23 -7.34 9.52
N THR A 31 -10.18 -8.02 9.08
CA THR A 31 -9.28 -8.72 9.99
C THR A 31 -8.39 -7.74 10.73
N GLY A 32 -7.89 -8.12 11.92
CA GLY A 32 -6.95 -7.27 12.66
C GLY A 32 -5.69 -6.94 11.87
N ALA A 33 -5.21 -7.86 11.02
CA ALA A 33 -4.06 -7.63 10.15
C ALA A 33 -4.35 -6.57 9.08
N GLU A 34 -5.53 -6.59 8.46
CA GLU A 34 -5.95 -5.56 7.51
C GLU A 34 -6.12 -4.21 8.18
N PHE A 35 -6.68 -4.19 9.41
CA PHE A 35 -6.78 -2.98 10.20
C PHE A 35 -5.40 -2.39 10.53
N GLU A 36 -4.46 -3.20 11.00
CA GLU A 36 -3.09 -2.72 11.24
C GLU A 36 -2.41 -2.23 9.97
N GLN A 37 -2.58 -2.93 8.85
CA GLN A 37 -2.02 -2.50 7.58
C GLN A 37 -2.60 -1.15 7.14
N ALA A 38 -3.90 -0.95 7.31
CA ALA A 38 -4.57 0.32 7.03
C ALA A 38 -4.05 1.43 7.95
N THR A 39 -3.94 1.19 9.26
CA THR A 39 -3.40 2.17 10.22
C THR A 39 -1.96 2.58 9.87
N ARG A 40 -1.10 1.62 9.54
CA ARG A 40 0.27 1.89 9.09
C ARG A 40 0.31 2.69 7.79
N ALA A 41 -0.57 2.38 6.84
CA ALA A 41 -0.67 3.12 5.59
C ALA A 41 -1.15 4.56 5.82
N ASN A 42 -2.13 4.76 6.70
CA ASN A 42 -2.61 6.09 7.07
C ASN A 42 -1.51 6.92 7.73
N ALA A 43 -0.77 6.35 8.68
CA ALA A 43 0.34 7.05 9.33
C ALA A 43 1.42 7.51 8.33
N LEU A 44 1.75 6.66 7.34
CA LEU A 44 2.68 7.05 6.26
C LEU A 44 2.08 8.10 5.32
N SER A 45 0.78 8.03 5.04
CA SER A 45 0.07 9.02 4.24
C SER A 45 0.07 10.39 4.92
N ASP A 46 -0.19 10.42 6.23
CA ASP A 46 -0.24 11.64 7.02
C ASP A 46 1.15 12.28 7.08
N ALA A 47 2.19 11.50 7.42
CA ALA A 47 3.58 11.95 7.38
C ALA A 47 4.00 12.47 5.99
N HIS A 48 3.54 11.82 4.91
CA HIS A 48 3.85 12.26 3.54
C HIS A 48 3.11 13.54 3.14
N ARG A 49 1.93 13.77 3.72
CA ARG A 49 1.13 14.96 3.46
C ARG A 49 1.68 16.18 4.19
N GLU A 50 2.24 15.97 5.38
CA GLU A 50 2.96 16.98 6.16
C GLU A 50 4.28 17.35 5.48
N ASP A 51 5.08 16.36 5.10
CA ASP A 51 6.39 16.56 4.47
C ASP A 51 6.55 15.71 3.19
N PRO A 52 6.06 16.20 2.03
CA PRO A 52 6.14 15.47 0.75
C PRO A 52 7.58 15.34 0.24
N GLU A 53 8.53 16.02 0.87
CA GLU A 53 9.97 15.96 0.62
C GLU A 53 10.59 14.66 1.13
N PHE A 54 9.97 13.99 2.11
CA PHE A 54 10.55 12.83 2.76
C PHE A 54 10.45 11.56 1.91
N GLY A 55 11.56 10.81 1.89
CA GLY A 55 11.59 9.45 1.37
C GLY A 55 11.04 8.45 2.39
N TYR A 56 10.75 7.23 1.94
CA TYR A 56 10.10 6.19 2.76
C TYR A 56 10.78 5.88 4.11
N ARG A 57 12.10 6.12 4.24
CA ARG A 57 12.83 5.93 5.50
C ARG A 57 12.47 6.98 6.55
N PHE A 58 12.47 8.25 6.15
CA PHE A 58 12.06 9.35 7.02
C PHE A 58 10.57 9.24 7.37
N LEU A 59 9.72 8.89 6.40
CA LEU A 59 8.30 8.63 6.68
C LEU A 59 8.09 7.47 7.67
N ALA A 60 8.94 6.43 7.64
CA ALA A 60 8.87 5.34 8.60
C ALA A 60 9.29 5.78 10.03
N ASP A 61 10.23 6.72 10.13
CA ASP A 61 10.63 7.31 11.41
C ASP A 61 9.53 8.23 11.96
N GLU A 62 8.91 9.06 11.12
CA GLU A 62 7.74 9.88 11.50
C GLU A 62 6.56 9.02 11.95
N ALA A 63 6.24 7.96 11.19
CA ALA A 63 5.20 7.01 11.58
C ALA A 63 5.53 6.32 12.92
N ARG A 64 6.81 6.06 13.22
CA ARG A 64 7.24 5.51 14.52
C ARG A 64 7.05 6.52 15.65
N SER A 65 7.38 7.79 15.43
CA SER A 65 7.14 8.88 16.38
C SER A 65 5.65 9.08 16.67
N ALA A 66 4.80 8.88 15.66
CA ALA A 66 3.34 8.89 15.77
C ALA A 66 2.74 7.60 16.38
N GLY A 67 3.57 6.65 16.86
CA GLY A 67 3.12 5.42 17.50
C GLY A 67 2.79 4.26 16.55
N SER A 68 2.97 4.42 15.24
CA SER A 68 2.74 3.41 14.21
C SER A 68 4.05 2.86 13.65
N GLY A 69 4.84 2.21 14.52
CA GLY A 69 6.11 1.60 14.16
C GLY A 69 5.97 0.45 13.15
N MET A 70 6.88 0.40 12.18
CA MET A 70 6.99 -0.71 11.22
C MET A 70 8.42 -0.88 10.71
N ALA A 71 8.68 -2.03 10.08
CA ALA A 71 9.94 -2.27 9.38
C ALA A 71 10.03 -1.42 8.11
N ASP A 72 11.22 -0.91 7.79
CA ASP A 72 11.51 -0.11 6.60
C ASP A 72 11.03 -0.78 5.30
N ARG A 73 11.13 -2.10 5.22
CA ARG A 73 10.65 -2.90 4.07
C ARG A 73 9.14 -2.77 3.88
N THR A 74 8.39 -2.70 4.97
CA THR A 74 6.93 -2.53 4.97
C THR A 74 6.57 -1.11 4.55
N ALA A 75 7.24 -0.10 5.11
CA ALA A 75 7.04 1.29 4.71
C ALA A 75 7.34 1.49 3.22
N TRP A 76 8.47 0.96 2.73
CA TRP A 76 8.81 1.00 1.31
C TRP A 76 7.73 0.36 0.41
N ARG A 77 7.22 -0.81 0.78
CA ARG A 77 6.19 -1.50 0.00
C ARG A 77 4.91 -0.67 -0.06
N ILE A 78 4.45 -0.15 1.08
CA ILE A 78 3.25 0.70 1.16
C ILE A 78 3.44 1.98 0.33
N CYS A 79 4.54 2.71 0.49
CA CYS A 79 4.82 3.92 -0.29
C CYS A 79 4.93 3.62 -1.79
N ARG A 80 5.52 2.48 -2.18
CA ARG A 80 5.59 2.04 -3.58
C ARG A 80 4.21 1.79 -4.16
N ASP A 81 3.37 1.04 -3.46
CA ASP A 81 2.04 0.63 -3.94
C ASP A 81 1.07 1.82 -4.01
N ASN A 82 1.23 2.82 -3.12
CA ASN A 82 0.43 4.06 -3.10
C ASN A 82 1.07 5.23 -3.87
N ASN A 83 2.22 5.01 -4.51
CA ASN A 83 2.94 6.02 -5.29
C ASN A 83 3.33 7.28 -4.47
N TRP A 84 3.58 7.11 -3.17
CA TRP A 84 4.08 8.17 -2.28
C TRP A 84 5.59 8.25 -2.39
N TRP A 85 6.03 9.21 -3.19
CA TRP A 85 7.44 9.46 -3.47
C TRP A 85 7.82 10.84 -3.00
N SER A 86 9.04 10.97 -2.49
CA SER A 86 9.66 12.27 -2.25
C SER A 86 9.58 13.12 -3.52
N VAL A 87 9.18 14.39 -3.37
CA VAL A 87 9.17 15.36 -4.47
C VAL A 87 10.57 15.63 -5.04
N PHE A 88 11.62 15.34 -4.26
CA PHE A 88 13.02 15.41 -4.70
C PHE A 88 13.48 14.16 -5.48
N GLY A 89 12.57 13.21 -5.74
CA GLY A 89 12.85 12.00 -6.50
C GLY A 89 13.20 12.31 -7.97
N LYS A 90 14.49 12.38 -8.27
CA LYS A 90 14.98 12.38 -9.66
C LYS A 90 14.39 11.18 -10.39
N LYS A 91 13.63 11.43 -11.47
CA LYS A 91 13.03 10.39 -12.32
C LYS A 91 14.11 9.35 -12.64
N ARG A 92 13.90 8.07 -12.27
CA ARG A 92 14.83 6.99 -12.64
C ARG A 92 15.03 7.08 -14.14
N GLY A 93 16.26 7.39 -14.57
CA GLY A 93 16.61 7.38 -15.98
C GLY A 93 16.21 6.02 -16.55
N SER A 94 15.46 6.02 -17.65
CA SER A 94 15.29 4.79 -18.44
C SER A 94 16.68 4.22 -18.70
N ILE A 95 16.88 2.93 -18.43
CA ILE A 95 18.12 2.23 -18.79
C ILE A 95 18.21 2.30 -20.31
N LYS A 96 18.95 3.28 -20.83
CA LYS A 96 19.28 3.34 -22.26
C LYS A 96 20.08 2.07 -22.54
N LYS A 97 19.65 1.25 -23.51
CA LYS A 97 20.45 0.12 -23.98
C LYS A 97 21.85 0.64 -24.31
N ALA A 98 22.88 -0.03 -23.80
CA ALA A 98 24.26 0.30 -24.13
C ALA A 98 24.42 0.32 -25.67
N GLY A 99 25.12 1.33 -26.17
CA GLY A 99 25.42 1.41 -27.61
C GLY A 99 26.22 0.20 -28.08
N PRO A 100 26.21 -0.12 -29.39
CA PRO A 100 27.01 -1.19 -29.94
C PRO A 100 28.50 -1.03 -29.58
N PRO A 101 29.25 -2.13 -29.34
CA PRO A 101 30.68 -2.07 -29.07
C PRO A 101 31.43 -1.41 -30.23
N VAL A 102 32.30 -0.44 -29.92
CA VAL A 102 32.89 0.49 -30.90
C VAL A 102 34.21 -0.02 -31.51
N HIS A 103 34.49 -1.32 -31.45
CA HIS A 103 35.74 -1.88 -31.97
C HIS A 103 35.48 -3.11 -32.84
N ASP A 104 35.19 -2.86 -34.12
CA ASP A 104 35.48 -3.79 -35.20
C ASP A 104 36.19 -2.99 -36.30
N GLY A 105 37.49 -3.19 -36.45
CA GLY A 105 38.30 -2.48 -37.45
C GLY A 105 39.78 -2.41 -37.11
N LEU A 106 40.43 -3.55 -36.87
CA LEU A 106 41.87 -3.67 -37.11
C LEU A 106 42.05 -4.71 -38.23
N VAL A 107 42.63 -4.22 -39.32
CA VAL A 107 42.99 -4.92 -40.54
C VAL A 107 44.16 -5.88 -40.34
#